data_AF-A0A3R7JNE5-F1
#
_entry.id   AF-A0A3R7JNE5-F1
#
_cell.length_a   1.000
_cell.length_b   1.000
_cell.length_c   1.000
_cell.angle_alpha   90.00
_cell.angle_beta   90.00
_cell.angle_gamma   90.00
#
_symmetry.space_group_name_H-M   'P 1'
#
loop_
_entity.id
_entity.type
_entity.pdbx_description
1 polymer ?
#
loop_
_entity_poly.entity_id
_entity_poly.type
_entity_poly.pdbx_seq_one_letter_code
_entity_poly.pdbx_strand_id
1 'polypeptide(L)'
;KAKCEKRLEKCMKSKCNEIVNPSEREECHSTAKLFSFGANMIACPAYQESQKEACECVATNEVADANRARLVHFLTENGAPEEELENQEIDDLLAKYGGQEPTMFLRLLKKYPNALKPDPKKNNFMDDVMKNAGGMKEETKKKMKEKEILVDEHVEL
;
A
#
# COMPACT_ATOMS: atom_id res chain seq x y z
N LYS A 1 -5.62 -4.62 -8.69
CA LYS A 1 -5.83 -3.36 -9.46
C LYS A 1 -6.97 -2.53 -8.86
N ALA A 2 -8.25 -2.79 -9.18
CA ALA A 2 -9.38 -1.92 -8.78
C ALA A 2 -9.56 -1.61 -7.27
N LYS A 3 -9.12 -2.50 -6.35
CA LYS A 3 -9.26 -2.26 -4.89
C LYS A 3 -8.27 -1.19 -4.38
N CYS A 4 -7.03 -1.16 -4.85
CA CYS A 4 -6.03 -0.17 -4.39
C CYS A 4 -6.37 1.22 -4.93
N GLU A 5 -6.79 1.30 -6.19
CA GLU A 5 -7.15 2.54 -6.88
C GLU A 5 -8.36 3.22 -6.22
N LYS A 6 -9.41 2.44 -5.93
CA LYS A 6 -10.61 2.95 -5.23
C LYS A 6 -10.32 3.42 -3.81
N ARG A 7 -9.42 2.75 -3.08
CA ARG A 7 -9.03 3.17 -1.71
C ARG A 7 -8.23 4.46 -1.75
N LEU A 8 -7.29 4.60 -2.68
CA LEU A 8 -6.50 5.81 -2.87
C LEU A 8 -7.41 6.99 -3.24
N GLU A 9 -8.30 6.82 -4.21
CA GLU A 9 -9.24 7.86 -4.63
C GLU A 9 -10.18 8.27 -3.49
N LYS A 10 -10.73 7.31 -2.75
CA LYS A 10 -11.58 7.59 -1.59
C LYS A 10 -10.83 8.36 -0.50
N CYS A 11 -9.59 7.96 -0.20
CA CYS A 11 -8.75 8.62 0.79
C CYS A 11 -8.50 10.09 0.40
N MET A 12 -8.04 10.32 -0.83
CA MET A 12 -7.75 11.68 -1.29
C MET A 12 -9.01 12.55 -1.35
N LYS A 13 -10.14 12.02 -1.84
CA LYS A 13 -11.42 12.74 -1.82
C LYS A 13 -11.85 13.12 -0.42
N SER A 14 -11.71 12.20 0.55
CA SER A 14 -12.00 12.47 1.95
C SER A 14 -11.18 13.64 2.47
N LYS A 15 -9.87 13.64 2.19
CA LYS A 15 -8.97 14.73 2.61
C LYS A 15 -9.27 16.06 1.95
N CYS A 16 -9.58 16.09 0.65
CA CYS A 16 -9.98 17.33 0.00
C CYS A 16 -11.31 17.88 0.56
N ASN A 17 -12.23 17.00 0.98
CA ASN A 17 -13.51 17.42 1.56
C ASN A 17 -13.37 18.03 2.97
N GLU A 18 -12.25 17.81 3.67
CA GLU A 18 -11.93 18.47 4.94
C GLU A 18 -11.56 19.96 4.74
N ILE A 19 -11.28 20.40 3.50
CA ILE A 19 -10.90 21.79 3.20
C ILE A 19 -12.15 22.69 3.12
N VAL A 20 -12.17 23.73 3.95
CA VAL A 20 -13.29 24.67 4.07
C VAL A 20 -13.35 25.64 2.87
N ASN A 21 -12.19 26.15 2.42
CA ASN A 21 -12.13 27.09 1.30
C ASN A 21 -12.51 26.39 -0.02
N PRO A 22 -13.53 26.86 -0.76
CA PRO A 22 -13.97 26.21 -1.99
C PRO A 22 -12.91 26.15 -3.10
N SER A 23 -12.10 27.20 -3.25
CA SER A 23 -11.05 27.28 -4.29
C SER A 23 -9.92 26.29 -3.98
N GLU A 24 -9.44 26.29 -2.73
CA GLU A 24 -8.39 25.35 -2.31
C GLU A 24 -8.87 23.90 -2.34
N ARG A 25 -10.16 23.66 -2.05
CA ARG A 25 -10.78 22.35 -2.17
C ARG A 25 -10.82 21.87 -3.62
N GLU A 26 -11.17 22.73 -4.57
CA GLU A 26 -11.16 22.39 -6.00
C GLU A 26 -9.75 22.09 -6.50
N GLU A 27 -8.76 22.90 -6.11
CA GLU A 27 -7.35 22.65 -6.40
C GLU A 27 -6.91 21.30 -5.84
N CYS A 28 -7.26 20.99 -4.59
CA CYS A 28 -6.99 19.68 -3.98
C CYS A 28 -7.58 18.53 -4.81
N HIS A 29 -8.86 18.62 -5.22
CA HIS A 29 -9.49 17.58 -6.04
C HIS A 29 -8.82 17.42 -7.40
N SER A 30 -8.39 18.52 -8.01
CA SER A 30 -7.66 18.51 -9.28
C SER A 30 -6.30 17.81 -9.15
N THR A 31 -5.56 18.15 -8.10
CA THR A 31 -4.28 17.51 -7.76
C THR A 31 -4.46 16.03 -7.41
N ALA A 32 -5.47 15.69 -6.59
CA ALA A 32 -5.81 14.30 -6.26
C ALA A 32 -6.10 13.47 -7.51
N LYS A 33 -6.81 14.04 -8.48
CA LYS A 33 -7.06 13.36 -9.76
C LYS A 33 -5.77 13.06 -10.53
N LEU A 34 -4.81 13.99 -10.54
CA LEU A 34 -3.49 13.78 -11.15
C LEU A 34 -2.72 12.65 -10.44
N PHE A 35 -2.73 12.62 -9.11
CA PHE A 35 -2.11 11.54 -8.32
C PHE A 35 -2.75 10.18 -8.61
N SER A 36 -4.09 10.10 -8.64
CA SER A 36 -4.80 8.86 -8.99
C SER A 36 -4.46 8.38 -10.39
N PHE A 37 -4.35 9.30 -11.35
CA PHE A 37 -3.95 8.98 -12.73
C PHE A 37 -2.52 8.44 -12.80
N GLY A 38 -1.55 9.13 -12.17
CA GLY A 38 -0.16 8.67 -12.11
C GLY A 38 -0.02 7.31 -11.42
N ALA A 39 -0.81 7.08 -10.37
CA ALA A 39 -0.87 5.78 -9.71
C ALA A 39 -1.39 4.68 -10.64
N ASN A 40 -2.43 4.94 -11.43
CA ASN A 40 -3.02 3.97 -12.36
C ASN A 40 -2.12 3.66 -13.56
N MET A 41 -1.43 4.67 -14.10
CA MET A 41 -0.64 4.53 -15.32
C MET A 41 0.79 4.08 -15.08
N ILE A 42 1.39 4.43 -13.94
CA ILE A 42 2.82 4.20 -13.70
C ILE A 42 3.02 3.30 -12.48
N ALA A 43 2.51 3.71 -11.32
CA ALA A 43 2.82 3.00 -10.08
C ALA A 43 2.19 1.60 -10.00
N CYS A 44 0.94 1.43 -10.43
CA CYS A 44 0.27 0.13 -10.43
C CYS A 44 0.94 -0.87 -11.39
N PRO A 45 1.23 -0.51 -12.66
CA PRO A 45 2.00 -1.38 -13.54
C PRO A 45 3.38 -1.73 -12.97
N ALA A 46 4.15 -0.74 -12.49
CA ALA A 46 5.47 -0.98 -11.93
C ALA A 46 5.43 -1.92 -10.71
N TYR A 47 4.43 -1.74 -9.83
CA TYR A 47 4.20 -2.67 -8.72
C TYR A 47 3.85 -4.07 -9.20
N GLN A 48 2.96 -4.21 -10.19
CA GLN A 48 2.59 -5.52 -10.72
C GLN A 48 3.78 -6.23 -11.39
N GLU A 49 4.61 -5.49 -12.09
CA GLU A 49 5.83 -6.00 -12.71
C GLU A 49 6.85 -6.41 -11.65
N SER A 50 7.12 -5.58 -10.65
CA SER A 50 8.02 -5.93 -9.56
C SER A 50 7.54 -7.15 -8.77
N GLN A 51 6.22 -7.29 -8.60
CA GLN A 51 5.65 -8.49 -7.98
C GLN A 51 5.83 -9.72 -8.87
N LYS A 52 5.71 -9.62 -10.20
CA LYS A 52 5.98 -10.74 -11.10
C LYS A 52 7.45 -11.14 -11.10
N GLU A 53 8.36 -10.17 -11.06
CA GLU A 53 9.80 -10.43 -11.01
C GLU A 53 10.26 -11.05 -9.69
N ALA A 54 9.69 -10.58 -8.57
CA ALA A 54 10.05 -11.06 -7.25
C ALA A 54 9.31 -12.34 -6.83
N CYS A 55 8.19 -12.69 -7.48
CA CYS A 55 7.42 -13.87 -7.12
C CYS A 55 8.01 -15.12 -7.76
N GLU A 56 8.20 -16.15 -6.94
CA GLU A 56 8.49 -17.48 -7.44
C GLU A 56 7.20 -18.12 -7.96
N CYS A 57 7.20 -18.54 -9.23
CA CYS A 57 6.07 -19.22 -9.83
C CYS A 57 6.07 -20.70 -9.43
N VAL A 58 4.98 -21.17 -8.84
CA VAL A 58 4.75 -22.57 -8.47
C VAL A 58 3.71 -23.22 -9.37
N ALA A 59 3.64 -24.55 -9.39
CA ALA A 59 2.59 -25.25 -10.14
C ALA A 59 1.21 -24.95 -9.55
N THR A 60 0.15 -24.99 -10.36
CA THR A 60 -1.21 -24.60 -9.93
C THR A 60 -1.72 -25.41 -8.74
N ASN A 61 -1.35 -26.69 -8.66
CA ASN A 61 -1.70 -27.58 -7.55
C ASN A 61 -0.89 -27.31 -6.27
N GLU A 62 0.18 -26.53 -6.34
CA GLU A 62 1.05 -26.18 -5.20
C GLU A 62 0.73 -24.78 -4.64
N VAL A 63 -0.17 -24.03 -5.28
CA VAL A 63 -0.50 -22.65 -4.88
C VAL A 63 -1.03 -22.57 -3.44
N ALA A 64 -1.80 -23.56 -3.00
CA ALA A 64 -2.32 -23.62 -1.64
C ALA A 64 -1.18 -23.77 -0.61
N ASP A 65 -0.28 -24.72 -0.85
CA ASP A 65 0.86 -24.99 0.02
C ASP A 65 1.84 -23.81 0.05
N ALA A 66 2.10 -23.19 -1.10
CA ALA A 66 2.94 -22.00 -1.19
C ALA A 66 2.35 -20.81 -0.40
N ASN A 67 1.04 -20.58 -0.48
CA ASN A 67 0.37 -19.54 0.31
C ASN A 67 0.41 -19.86 1.81
N ARG A 68 0.25 -21.12 2.20
CA ARG A 68 0.37 -21.56 3.59
C ARG A 68 1.78 -21.31 4.13
N ALA A 69 2.81 -21.76 3.40
CA ALA A 69 4.20 -21.53 3.76
C ALA A 69 4.52 -20.04 3.91
N ARG A 70 4.01 -19.21 2.97
CA ARG A 70 4.17 -17.76 3.00
C ARG A 70 3.48 -17.13 4.22
N LEU A 71 2.27 -17.58 4.57
CA LEU A 71 1.53 -17.08 5.73
C LEU A 71 2.27 -17.40 7.03
N VAL A 72 2.69 -18.67 7.20
CA VAL A 72 3.46 -19.11 8.36
C VAL A 72 4.74 -18.30 8.49
N HIS A 73 5.52 -18.18 7.41
CA HIS A 73 6.74 -17.39 7.40
C HIS A 73 6.48 -15.94 7.81
N PHE A 74 5.45 -15.31 7.25
CA PHE A 74 5.10 -13.93 7.59
C PHE A 74 4.75 -13.76 9.07
N LEU A 75 3.91 -14.64 9.64
CA LEU A 75 3.49 -14.55 11.04
C LEU A 75 4.68 -14.77 11.99
N THR A 76 5.52 -15.76 11.72
CA THR A 76 6.72 -16.05 12.51
C THR A 76 7.70 -14.88 12.52
N GLU A 77 8.06 -14.35 11.34
CA GLU A 77 9.02 -13.24 11.23
C GLU A 77 8.54 -11.94 11.88
N ASN A 78 7.23 -11.78 12.03
CA ASN A 78 6.62 -10.60 12.62
C ASN A 78 6.16 -10.82 14.08
N GLY A 79 6.55 -11.93 14.70
CA GLY A 79 6.31 -12.18 16.12
C GLY A 79 4.83 -12.34 16.45
N ALA A 80 4.06 -13.02 15.59
CA ALA A 80 2.70 -13.39 15.91
C ALA A 80 2.66 -14.26 17.20
N PRO A 81 1.61 -14.13 18.03
CA PRO A 81 1.41 -14.99 19.19
C PRO A 81 1.39 -16.47 18.80
N GLU A 82 1.81 -17.37 19.70
CA GLU A 82 1.83 -18.82 19.43
C GLU A 82 0.45 -19.35 19.04
N GLU A 83 -0.63 -18.83 19.63
CA GLU A 83 -2.00 -19.20 19.25
C GLU A 83 -2.30 -18.95 17.77
N GLU A 84 -1.77 -17.88 17.17
CA GLU A 84 -1.98 -17.57 15.75
C GLU A 84 -1.10 -18.41 14.80
N LEU A 85 -0.11 -19.12 15.36
CA LEU A 85 0.75 -20.06 14.63
C LEU A 85 0.24 -21.49 14.70
N GLU A 86 -0.85 -21.75 15.43
CA GLU A 86 -1.48 -23.06 15.44
C GLU A 86 -2.01 -23.44 14.07
N ASN A 87 -1.86 -24.72 13.69
CA ASN A 87 -2.26 -25.20 12.38
C ASN A 87 -3.73 -24.90 12.06
N GLN A 88 -4.61 -25.02 13.06
CA GLN A 88 -6.03 -24.76 12.90
C GLN A 88 -6.31 -23.29 12.57
N GLU A 89 -5.69 -22.35 13.29
CA GLU A 89 -5.85 -20.91 13.04
C GLU A 89 -5.31 -20.50 11.65
N ILE A 90 -4.17 -21.08 11.24
CA ILE A 90 -3.62 -20.89 9.91
C ILE A 90 -4.60 -21.37 8.85
N ASP A 91 -5.12 -22.59 8.99
CA ASP A 91 -5.99 -23.22 8.02
C ASP A 91 -7.36 -22.50 7.96
N ASP A 92 -7.90 -22.05 9.10
CA ASP A 92 -9.12 -21.25 9.18
C ASP A 92 -8.95 -19.87 8.55
N LEU A 93 -7.80 -19.22 8.75
CA LEU A 93 -7.48 -17.95 8.10
C LEU A 93 -7.37 -18.12 6.57
N LEU A 94 -6.70 -19.16 6.10
CA LEU A 94 -6.60 -19.46 4.67
C LEU A 94 -7.98 -19.76 4.07
N ALA A 95 -8.81 -20.55 4.74
CA ALA A 95 -10.17 -20.86 4.31
C ALA A 95 -11.03 -19.59 4.21
N LYS A 96 -10.95 -18.69 5.20
CA LYS A 96 -11.66 -17.41 5.22
C LYS A 96 -11.31 -16.51 4.03
N TYR A 97 -10.07 -16.58 3.55
CA TYR A 97 -9.56 -15.73 2.46
C TYR A 97 -9.26 -16.50 1.17
N GLY A 98 -9.82 -17.69 0.95
CA GLY A 98 -9.62 -18.46 -0.27
C GLY A 98 -9.95 -17.64 -1.53
N GLY A 99 -8.99 -17.52 -2.46
CA GLY A 99 -9.08 -16.69 -3.67
C GLY A 99 -8.99 -15.17 -3.40
N GLN A 100 -8.75 -14.77 -2.15
CA GLN A 100 -8.57 -13.40 -1.68
C GLN A 100 -7.29 -13.23 -0.85
N GLU A 101 -6.29 -14.09 -1.03
CA GLU A 101 -5.02 -14.10 -0.32
C GLU A 101 -4.30 -12.73 -0.37
N PRO A 102 -4.32 -11.97 -1.48
CA PRO A 102 -3.77 -10.60 -1.47
C PRO A 102 -4.48 -9.66 -0.49
N THR A 103 -5.78 -9.87 -0.24
CA THR A 103 -6.54 -9.10 0.75
C THR A 103 -6.15 -9.51 2.16
N MET A 104 -5.92 -10.80 2.41
CA MET A 104 -5.40 -11.32 3.67
C MET A 104 -4.05 -10.70 4.01
N PHE A 105 -3.07 -10.79 3.11
CA PHE A 105 -1.74 -10.22 3.34
C PHE A 105 -1.76 -8.71 3.54
N LEU A 106 -2.65 -7.97 2.85
CA LEU A 106 -2.81 -6.54 3.10
C LEU A 106 -3.33 -6.25 4.52
N ARG A 107 -4.22 -7.07 5.06
CA ARG A 107 -4.70 -6.92 6.45
C ARG A 107 -3.62 -7.30 7.45
N LEU A 108 -2.84 -8.33 7.17
CA LEU A 108 -1.69 -8.71 7.99
C LEU A 108 -0.64 -7.59 8.03
N LEU A 109 -0.32 -6.96 6.90
CA LEU A 109 0.59 -5.80 6.88
C LEU A 109 0.10 -4.61 7.72
N LYS A 110 -1.22 -4.45 7.87
CA LYS A 110 -1.82 -3.45 8.77
C LYS A 110 -1.74 -3.86 10.24
N LYS A 111 -1.91 -5.15 10.52
CA LYS A 111 -1.78 -5.72 11.88
C LYS A 111 -0.32 -5.67 12.36
N TYR A 112 0.63 -5.92 11.47
CA TYR A 112 2.07 -5.93 11.73
C TYR A 112 2.75 -4.80 10.95
N PRO A 113 2.58 -3.53 11.34
CA PRO A 113 3.14 -2.39 10.60
C PRO A 113 4.67 -2.43 10.53
N ASN A 114 5.33 -3.04 11.53
CA ASN A 114 6.78 -3.22 11.56
C ASN A 114 7.31 -4.18 10.46
N ALA A 115 6.41 -4.95 9.82
CA ALA A 115 6.74 -5.75 8.63
C ALA A 115 7.19 -4.87 7.45
N LEU A 116 6.74 -3.62 7.42
CA LEU A 116 7.13 -2.63 6.42
C LEU A 116 8.32 -1.83 6.94
N LYS A 117 9.49 -2.08 6.38
CA LYS A 117 10.70 -1.32 6.71
C LYS A 117 10.80 -0.10 5.78
N PRO A 118 10.65 1.13 6.28
CA PRO A 118 10.91 2.30 5.47
C PRO A 118 12.39 2.31 5.04
N ASP A 119 12.65 2.55 3.77
CA ASP A 119 14.01 2.78 3.28
C ASP A 119 14.31 4.28 3.35
N PRO A 120 15.10 4.75 4.33
CA PRO A 120 15.36 6.18 4.51
C PRO A 120 16.18 6.78 3.36
N LYS A 121 16.76 5.95 2.48
CA LYS A 121 17.54 6.40 1.31
C LYS A 121 16.70 6.52 0.06
N LYS A 122 15.46 5.99 0.05
CA LYS A 122 14.54 6.13 -1.08
C LYS A 122 13.60 7.29 -0.86
N ASN A 123 13.89 8.38 -1.57
CA ASN A 123 13.02 9.52 -1.69
C ASN A 123 11.87 9.11 -2.62
N ASN A 124 10.65 9.60 -2.35
CA ASN A 124 9.40 9.06 -2.90
C ASN A 124 9.47 8.86 -4.42
N PHE A 125 8.93 7.75 -4.92
CA PHE A 125 8.75 7.47 -6.35
C PHE A 125 8.21 8.68 -7.13
N MET A 126 7.34 9.49 -6.52
CA MET A 126 6.82 10.71 -7.12
C MET A 126 7.86 11.84 -7.30
N ASP A 127 8.86 11.93 -6.44
CA ASP A 127 9.97 12.87 -6.63
C ASP A 127 10.79 12.50 -7.87
N ASP A 128 11.03 11.22 -8.09
CA ASP A 128 11.80 10.75 -9.24
C ASP A 128 10.98 10.82 -10.54
N VAL A 129 9.67 10.56 -10.48
CA VAL A 129 8.74 10.81 -11.60
C VAL A 129 8.69 12.31 -11.93
N MET A 130 8.57 13.20 -10.94
CA MET A 130 8.55 14.66 -11.13
C MET A 130 9.90 15.21 -11.64
N LYS A 131 11.03 14.66 -11.19
CA LYS A 131 12.37 15.01 -11.71
C LYS A 131 12.54 14.58 -13.16
N ASN A 132 12.10 13.37 -13.51
CA ASN A 132 12.28 12.80 -14.84
C ASN A 132 11.26 13.34 -15.86
N ALA A 133 10.11 13.85 -15.42
CA ALA A 133 9.09 14.48 -16.28
C ALA A 133 9.34 15.97 -16.60
N GLY A 134 10.48 16.54 -16.21
CA GLY A 134 10.86 17.90 -16.60
C GLY A 134 10.51 19.02 -15.59
N GLY A 135 10.69 18.77 -14.29
CA GLY A 135 11.15 19.77 -13.30
C GLY A 135 10.18 20.86 -12.80
N MET A 136 9.86 20.82 -11.49
CA MET A 136 9.51 22.03 -10.72
C MET A 136 10.79 22.67 -10.14
N LYS A 137 10.92 23.99 -10.29
CA LYS A 137 12.06 24.79 -9.80
C LYS A 137 12.25 24.64 -8.28
N GLU A 138 13.52 24.59 -7.86
CA GLU A 138 14.02 24.35 -6.50
C GLU A 138 13.35 25.20 -5.40
N GLU A 139 12.92 26.42 -5.73
CA GLU A 139 12.30 27.34 -4.77
C GLU A 139 10.98 26.81 -4.18
N THR A 140 10.28 25.93 -4.90
CA THR A 140 8.99 25.37 -4.44
C THR A 140 9.18 24.27 -3.38
N LYS A 141 10.31 23.55 -3.42
CA LYS A 141 10.63 22.47 -2.46
C LYS A 141 10.81 22.98 -1.04
N LYS A 142 11.28 24.22 -0.85
CA LYS A 142 11.53 24.81 0.47
C LYS A 142 10.25 25.11 1.25
N LYS A 143 9.13 25.39 0.56
CA LYS A 143 7.84 25.72 1.21
C LYS A 143 7.02 24.51 1.64
N MET A 144 7.22 23.33 1.06
CA MET A 144 6.43 22.13 1.38
C MET A 144 6.94 21.36 2.61
N LYS A 145 8.19 21.62 3.03
CA LYS A 145 8.85 20.91 4.14
C LYS A 145 8.31 21.27 5.54
N GLU A 146 7.44 22.28 5.64
CA GLU A 146 6.93 22.81 6.92
C GLU A 146 5.57 22.24 7.35
N LYS A 147 4.90 21.43 6.52
CA LYS A 147 3.58 20.83 6.83
C LYS A 147 3.58 19.31 6.71
N GLU A 148 4.31 18.61 7.57
CA GLU A 148 4.05 17.19 7.85
C GLU A 148 3.13 17.10 9.07
N ILE A 149 1.90 16.62 8.87
CA ILE A 149 0.96 16.28 9.95
C ILE A 149 0.78 14.76 9.99
N LEU A 150 0.95 14.26 11.22
CA LEU A 150 0.68 12.92 11.74
C LEU A 150 -0.56 12.24 11.12
N VAL A 151 -0.42 10.98 10.68
CA VAL A 151 -1.56 10.13 10.32
C VAL A 151 -1.72 9.07 11.41
N ASP A 152 -2.82 9.17 12.15
CA ASP A 152 -3.27 8.22 13.18
C ASP A 152 -4.04 7.05 12.50
N GLU A 153 -3.65 5.80 12.78
CA GLU A 153 -4.33 4.58 12.32
C GLU A 153 -4.84 3.79 13.55
N HIS A 154 -6.16 3.68 13.70
CA HIS A 154 -6.80 2.64 14.51
C HIS A 154 -8.00 2.06 13.76
N VAL A 155 -7.99 0.75 13.47
CA VAL A 155 -9.19 -0.06 13.21
C VAL A 155 -8.91 -1.49 13.69
N GLU A 156 -9.79 -2.00 14.56
CA GLU A 156 -9.79 -3.35 15.12
C GLU A 156 -10.17 -4.43 14.08
N LEU A 157 -9.70 -5.66 14.32
CA LEU A 157 -9.82 -6.84 13.45
C LEU A 157 -11.18 -7.55 13.55
#